data_AF-A0A3B8ZBU3-F1
#
_entry.id   AF-A0A3B8ZBU3-F1
#
_cell.length_a   1.000
_cell.length_b   1.000
_cell.length_c   1.000
_cell.angle_alpha   90.00
_cell.angle_beta   90.00
_cell.angle_gamma   90.00
#
_symmetry.space_group_name_H-M   'P 1'
#
loop_
_entity.id
_entity.type
_entity.pdbx_description
1 polymer ?
#
loop_
_entity_poly.entity_id
_entity_poly.type
_entity_poly.pdbx_seq_one_letter_code
_entity_poly.pdbx_strand_id
1 'polypeptide(L)'
;MGLRNVGENGALGQLFRPTQPGTQKDTIDFRLDLGPQVAAVVPQPVVRVGTQLLQQRDKIVVYFDSDKMLVENDSQGNPSSRSVENPDFYQLIMTRDTVRNTDDVYLRPQSVVYNALANTATLTFAGDLYDLAGVGTGQSSYRLRIGTRETAPITPTRQEAAITAITDLNTNGAVRLRFTARQAGEDVGGIQVQFSNSLSGNPAVNVNGRTIQIDLGRNDLTAAQLVTLLRASTTVMNLVSVDVVGGNTATVIGATNLSFSPVRLVGMGGTFDAGHNLGVIGSVAQSQTSLILGSSIDPKPLPLDLPGAGDDAGHRQFLQGIVDNLEDHINARFGADSTAGIKTIFYNFRTGYAQDPSGGGTLTNAINNDQRQRAREVLSLWSRYAGVQFVETVDQGLTIAVGPFSSINSVANTQLVNLPQIQIGTQTNPLGGGQVPVFGLPGTVRIDPAFNNSLIVLSATAPWGELYGQNFTRVMAASVGLVLGLTNGGDLSTSELMKFD
;
A
#
# COMPACT_ATOMS: atom_id res chain seq x y z
N MET A 1 36.04 10.56 37.04
CA MET A 1 37.06 9.90 37.87
C MET A 1 38.36 9.90 37.06
N GLY A 2 39.32 10.76 37.38
CA GLY A 2 40.63 10.76 36.70
C GLY A 2 41.58 9.81 37.41
N LEU A 3 42.09 8.80 36.71
CA LEU A 3 43.10 7.90 37.26
C LEU A 3 44.47 8.56 37.14
N ARG A 4 45.20 8.70 38.25
CA ARG A 4 46.54 9.29 38.32
C ARG A 4 47.54 8.20 38.67
N ASN A 5 48.54 7.98 37.82
CA ASN A 5 49.60 6.99 38.04
C ASN A 5 50.79 7.65 38.76
N VAL A 6 50.96 7.36 40.04
CA VAL A 6 52.09 7.82 40.86
C VAL A 6 52.79 6.60 41.46
N GLY A 7 54.12 6.58 41.40
CA GLY A 7 54.94 5.61 42.13
C GLY A 7 54.94 5.92 43.63
N GLU A 8 55.43 4.99 44.45
CA GLU A 8 55.45 5.10 45.93
C GLU A 8 56.06 6.41 46.46
N ASN A 9 56.91 7.08 45.66
CA ASN A 9 57.58 8.33 46.03
C ASN A 9 56.95 9.59 45.40
N GLY A 10 55.74 9.50 44.83
CA GLY A 10 55.05 10.62 44.18
C GLY A 10 55.57 11.00 42.78
N ALA A 11 56.57 10.27 42.24
CA ALA A 11 57.01 10.37 40.86
C ALA A 11 55.98 9.77 39.89
N LEU A 12 56.04 10.12 38.59
CA LEU A 12 55.20 9.51 37.55
C LEU A 12 55.35 7.98 37.57
N GLY A 13 54.25 7.25 37.77
CA GLY A 13 54.29 5.80 37.90
C GLY A 13 54.62 5.09 36.59
N GLN A 14 55.35 3.97 36.66
CA GLN A 14 55.90 3.27 35.49
C GLN A 14 54.87 2.43 34.70
N LEU A 15 53.62 2.34 35.19
CA LEU A 15 52.59 1.44 34.65
C LEU A 15 52.02 1.88 33.28
N PHE A 16 52.17 3.15 32.89
CA PHE A 16 51.70 3.66 31.59
C PHE A 16 52.88 4.13 30.74
N ARG A 17 53.70 3.17 30.28
CA ARG A 17 54.66 3.40 29.20
C ARG A 17 53.99 3.02 27.88
N PRO A 18 54.03 3.87 26.84
CA PRO A 18 53.52 3.51 25.54
C PRO A 18 54.19 2.25 25.01
N THR A 19 53.39 1.33 24.50
CA THR A 19 53.83 0.03 23.97
C THR A 19 54.84 0.22 22.83
N GLN A 20 54.78 1.35 22.11
CA GLN A 20 55.78 1.80 21.14
C GLN A 20 56.68 2.92 21.69
N PRO A 21 58.01 2.70 21.80
CA PRO A 21 58.96 3.73 22.22
C PRO A 21 58.91 4.98 21.34
N GLY A 22 58.83 6.17 21.95
CA GLY A 22 58.82 7.46 21.24
C GLY A 22 57.43 8.01 20.90
N THR A 23 56.35 7.25 21.17
CA THR A 23 54.97 7.76 21.05
C THR A 23 54.53 8.45 22.33
N GLN A 24 53.68 9.48 22.25
CA GLN A 24 53.14 10.20 23.41
C GLN A 24 51.75 9.71 23.84
N LYS A 25 51.15 8.81 23.06
CA LYS A 25 49.79 8.30 23.27
C LYS A 25 49.81 6.79 23.03
N ASP A 26 49.17 6.07 23.94
CA ASP A 26 48.91 4.65 23.80
C ASP A 26 47.42 4.41 24.08
N THR A 27 46.82 3.46 23.37
CA THR A 27 45.41 3.08 23.56
C THR A 27 45.41 1.73 24.24
N ILE A 28 45.06 1.71 25.52
CA ILE A 28 44.87 0.48 26.27
C ILE A 28 43.38 0.17 26.28
N ASP A 29 42.99 -0.87 25.53
CA ASP A 29 41.64 -1.41 25.63
C ASP A 29 41.56 -2.20 26.94
N PHE A 30 40.74 -1.72 27.87
CA PHE A 30 40.36 -2.46 29.06
C PHE A 30 38.85 -2.62 29.10
N ARG A 31 38.41 -3.79 29.54
CA ARG A 31 37.02 -4.05 29.87
C ARG A 31 36.86 -3.83 31.37
N LEU A 32 35.92 -2.99 31.75
CA LEU A 32 35.58 -2.75 33.14
C LEU A 32 34.28 -3.50 33.43
N ASP A 33 34.40 -4.70 33.99
CA ASP A 33 33.24 -5.44 34.49
C ASP A 33 32.86 -4.86 35.86
N LEU A 34 31.93 -3.90 35.86
CA LEU A 34 31.63 -2.99 36.99
C LEU A 34 30.74 -3.58 38.09
N GLY A 35 30.48 -4.89 38.10
CA GLY A 35 29.67 -5.49 39.15
C GLY A 35 29.51 -7.01 39.04
N PRO A 36 29.00 -7.65 40.12
CA PRO A 36 28.78 -9.09 40.18
C PRO A 36 27.85 -9.57 39.07
N GLN A 37 28.15 -10.75 38.54
CA GLN A 37 27.33 -11.40 37.53
C GLN A 37 26.36 -12.40 38.18
N VAL A 38 25.20 -12.59 37.53
CA VAL A 38 24.24 -13.61 37.91
C VAL A 38 24.78 -14.97 37.47
N ALA A 39 25.17 -15.80 38.44
CA ALA A 39 25.69 -17.14 38.21
C ALA A 39 24.56 -18.16 37.97
N ALA A 40 23.48 -18.07 38.75
CA ALA A 40 22.32 -18.95 38.59
C ALA A 40 21.04 -18.33 39.15
N VAL A 41 19.90 -18.80 38.66
CA VAL A 41 18.57 -18.45 39.17
C VAL A 41 17.81 -19.74 39.42
N VAL A 42 17.36 -19.94 40.66
CA VAL A 42 16.62 -21.14 41.08
C VAL A 42 15.21 -20.72 41.49
N PRO A 43 14.19 -20.93 40.63
CA PRO A 43 12.80 -20.73 41.01
C PRO A 43 12.31 -21.90 41.87
N GLN A 44 11.48 -21.59 42.86
CA GLN A 44 10.83 -22.55 43.76
C GLN A 44 11.78 -23.63 44.32
N PRO A 45 12.86 -23.23 45.03
CA PRO A 45 13.87 -24.16 45.51
C PRO A 45 13.26 -25.20 46.46
N VAL A 46 13.79 -26.42 46.41
CA VAL A 46 13.45 -27.49 47.36
C VAL A 46 14.51 -27.50 48.46
N VAL A 47 14.08 -27.25 49.69
CA VAL A 47 14.95 -27.24 50.87
C VAL A 47 14.60 -28.41 51.79
N ARG A 48 15.59 -28.91 52.52
CA ARG A 48 15.38 -29.94 53.54
C ARG A 48 15.11 -29.27 54.89
N VAL A 49 13.97 -29.57 55.49
CA VAL A 49 13.59 -29.09 56.83
C VAL A 49 13.44 -30.32 57.73
N GLY A 50 14.45 -30.58 58.56
CA GLY A 50 14.53 -31.83 59.34
C GLY A 50 14.69 -33.05 58.42
N THR A 51 13.75 -34.01 58.52
CA THR A 51 13.73 -35.22 57.67
C THR A 51 12.91 -35.05 56.39
N GLN A 52 12.18 -33.94 56.21
CA GLN A 52 11.29 -33.69 55.08
C GLN A 52 11.88 -32.73 54.04
N LEU A 53 11.44 -32.86 52.79
CA LEU A 53 11.73 -31.91 51.71
C LEU A 53 10.52 -30.99 51.53
N LEU A 54 10.75 -29.68 51.49
CA LEU A 54 9.72 -28.65 51.26
C LEU A 54 10.11 -27.80 50.05
N GLN A 55 9.21 -27.70 49.08
CA GLN A 55 9.35 -26.76 47.97
C GLN A 55 8.87 -25.38 48.42
N GLN A 56 9.72 -24.36 48.27
CA GLN A 56 9.38 -22.98 48.60
C GLN A 56 8.72 -22.30 47.38
N ARG A 57 7.41 -22.50 47.22
CA ARG A 57 6.67 -22.13 46.01
C ARG A 57 6.54 -20.63 45.74
N ASP A 58 6.84 -19.80 46.73
CA ASP A 58 6.77 -18.34 46.73
C ASP A 58 8.14 -17.66 46.56
N LYS A 59 9.22 -18.44 46.34
CA LYS A 59 10.60 -17.93 46.37
C LYS A 59 11.38 -18.16 45.08
N ILE A 60 12.29 -17.22 44.82
CA ILE A 60 13.35 -17.35 43.81
C ILE A 60 14.69 -17.03 44.48
N VAL A 61 15.70 -17.87 44.27
CA VAL A 61 17.06 -17.65 44.78
C VAL A 61 17.97 -17.30 43.60
N VAL A 62 18.60 -16.13 43.68
CA VAL A 62 19.60 -15.68 42.70
C VAL A 62 20.98 -15.87 43.31
N TYR A 63 21.87 -16.52 42.58
CA TYR A 63 23.27 -16.74 42.95
C TYR A 63 24.16 -15.77 42.16
N PHE A 64 25.13 -15.17 42.84
CA PHE A 64 26.13 -14.29 42.26
C PHE A 64 27.52 -14.94 42.28
N ASP A 65 28.37 -14.58 41.33
CA ASP A 65 29.67 -15.20 41.04
C ASP A 65 30.70 -15.10 42.16
N SER A 66 30.95 -13.90 42.71
CA SER A 66 31.88 -13.75 43.84
C SER A 66 31.88 -12.39 44.54
N ASP A 67 31.42 -11.32 43.87
CA ASP A 67 31.46 -9.99 44.48
C ASP A 67 30.31 -9.77 45.48
N LYS A 68 30.68 -9.23 46.65
CA LYS A 68 29.70 -8.89 47.69
C LYS A 68 28.86 -7.72 47.24
N MET A 69 27.55 -7.90 47.32
CA MET A 69 26.60 -6.86 46.98
C MET A 69 26.46 -5.84 48.12
N LEU A 70 26.18 -4.59 47.75
CA LEU A 70 25.94 -3.52 48.71
C LEU A 70 24.63 -3.76 49.47
N VAL A 71 24.71 -3.95 50.79
CA VAL A 71 23.57 -3.91 51.70
C VAL A 71 23.64 -2.61 52.48
N GLU A 72 22.63 -1.77 52.32
CA GLU A 72 22.53 -0.47 53.00
C GLU A 72 21.07 -0.25 53.41
N ASN A 73 20.84 -0.01 54.70
CA ASN A 73 19.50 0.21 55.24
C ASN A 73 19.41 1.60 55.88
N ASP A 74 18.24 2.21 55.85
CA ASP A 74 17.94 3.47 56.54
C ASP A 74 17.88 3.29 58.07
N SER A 75 17.64 4.38 58.79
CA SER A 75 17.56 4.34 60.26
C SER A 75 16.35 3.58 60.81
N GLN A 76 15.41 3.19 59.94
CA GLN A 76 14.25 2.37 60.24
C GLN A 76 14.45 0.90 59.82
N GLY A 77 15.60 0.56 59.24
CA GLY A 77 15.94 -0.79 58.80
C GLY A 77 15.43 -1.16 57.41
N ASN A 78 14.90 -0.21 56.63
CA ASN A 78 14.47 -0.46 55.25
C ASN A 78 15.65 -0.35 54.28
N PRO A 79 15.71 -1.17 53.21
CA PRO A 79 16.76 -1.09 52.21
C PRO A 79 16.74 0.25 51.46
N SER A 80 17.92 0.85 51.31
CA SER A 80 18.08 2.08 50.54
C SER A 80 17.81 1.86 49.04
N SER A 81 17.73 2.94 48.26
CA SER A 81 17.55 2.89 46.81
C SER A 81 18.71 2.24 46.03
N ARG A 82 19.83 1.96 46.69
CA ARG A 82 21.03 1.31 46.13
C ARG A 82 21.35 -0.04 46.76
N SER A 83 20.56 -0.48 47.75
CA SER A 83 20.75 -1.75 48.45
C SER A 83 20.30 -2.92 47.58
N VAL A 84 21.07 -4.00 47.55
CA VAL A 84 20.68 -5.27 46.93
C VAL A 84 19.41 -5.86 47.52
N GLU A 85 19.04 -5.46 48.74
CA GLU A 85 17.82 -5.90 49.39
C GLU A 85 16.58 -5.10 48.95
N ASN A 86 16.76 -4.10 48.08
CA ASN A 86 15.66 -3.34 47.54
C ASN A 86 14.86 -4.17 46.50
N PRO A 87 13.56 -4.44 46.74
CA PRO A 87 12.73 -5.19 45.81
C PRO A 87 12.65 -4.61 44.40
N ASP A 88 12.82 -3.31 44.21
CA ASP A 88 12.72 -2.65 42.90
C ASP A 88 13.83 -3.05 41.92
N PHE A 89 14.93 -3.66 42.40
CA PHE A 89 15.95 -4.23 41.52
C PHE A 89 15.55 -5.56 40.87
N TYR A 90 14.46 -6.18 41.33
CA TYR A 90 14.03 -7.51 40.90
C TYR A 90 12.61 -7.44 40.37
N GLN A 91 12.47 -7.67 39.06
CA GLN A 91 11.17 -7.65 38.40
C GLN A 91 10.93 -8.99 37.74
N LEU A 92 9.89 -9.69 38.18
CA LEU A 92 9.38 -10.88 37.54
C LEU A 92 8.34 -10.46 36.50
N ILE A 93 8.60 -10.75 35.24
CA ILE A 93 7.79 -10.32 34.11
C ILE A 93 7.06 -11.55 33.55
N MET A 94 5.74 -11.56 33.65
CA MET A 94 4.89 -12.56 33.00
C MET A 94 4.68 -12.14 31.55
N THR A 95 5.22 -12.92 30.61
CA THR A 95 5.22 -12.57 29.17
C THR A 95 3.98 -13.04 28.44
N ARG A 96 3.06 -13.75 29.11
CA ARG A 96 1.85 -14.35 28.50
C ARG A 96 2.14 -15.19 27.25
N ASP A 97 3.35 -15.74 27.17
CA ASP A 97 3.88 -16.47 26.02
C ASP A 97 3.84 -15.67 24.69
N THR A 98 3.87 -14.34 24.77
CA THR A 98 3.99 -13.47 23.60
C THR A 98 5.38 -12.85 23.51
N VAL A 99 5.74 -12.42 22.30
CA VAL A 99 7.00 -11.70 22.03
C VAL A 99 6.86 -10.20 22.29
N ARG A 100 5.64 -9.72 22.57
CA ARG A 100 5.34 -8.31 22.77
C ARG A 100 5.49 -7.97 24.25
N ASN A 101 5.97 -6.78 24.56
CA ASN A 101 6.11 -6.29 25.94
C ASN A 101 4.89 -5.48 26.42
N THR A 102 3.91 -5.25 25.53
CA THR A 102 2.73 -4.40 25.79
C THR A 102 1.68 -5.09 26.65
N ASP A 103 1.72 -6.42 26.67
CA ASP A 103 0.84 -7.32 27.41
C ASP A 103 1.62 -8.05 28.52
N ASP A 104 2.82 -7.57 28.88
CA ASP A 104 3.58 -8.09 30.02
C ASP A 104 2.99 -7.63 31.35
N VAL A 105 2.98 -8.51 32.36
CA VAL A 105 2.66 -8.13 33.76
C VAL A 105 3.95 -8.08 34.57
N TYR A 106 4.18 -6.96 35.26
CA TYR A 106 5.34 -6.77 36.12
C TYR A 106 4.97 -7.06 37.57
N LEU A 107 5.66 -8.04 38.16
CA LEU A 107 5.48 -8.49 39.53
C LEU A 107 6.78 -8.23 40.32
N ARG A 108 6.64 -7.65 41.51
CA ARG A 108 7.77 -7.37 42.41
C ARG A 108 7.74 -8.30 43.62
N PRO A 109 8.90 -8.71 44.16
CA PRO A 109 8.93 -9.41 45.44
C PRO A 109 8.46 -8.49 46.57
N GLN A 110 7.88 -9.07 47.61
CA GLN A 110 7.53 -8.38 48.86
C GLN A 110 8.77 -8.06 49.67
N SER A 111 9.78 -8.92 49.61
CA SER A 111 11.06 -8.72 50.29
C SER A 111 12.20 -9.43 49.58
N VAL A 112 13.40 -8.91 49.78
CA VAL A 112 14.66 -9.51 49.32
C VAL A 112 15.60 -9.60 50.50
N VAL A 113 16.17 -10.78 50.72
CA VAL A 113 17.18 -11.01 51.77
C VAL A 113 18.47 -11.44 51.11
N TYR A 114 19.57 -10.73 51.39
CA TYR A 114 20.87 -11.06 50.83
C TYR A 114 21.76 -11.78 51.85
N ASN A 115 22.32 -12.92 51.44
CA ASN A 115 23.28 -13.68 52.22
C ASN A 115 24.69 -13.51 51.62
N ALA A 116 25.52 -12.70 52.27
CA ALA A 116 26.88 -12.41 51.83
C ALA A 116 27.88 -13.58 51.98
N LEU A 117 27.54 -14.64 52.74
CA LEU A 117 28.38 -15.85 52.82
C LEU A 117 28.13 -16.79 51.65
N ALA A 118 26.87 -16.86 51.21
CA ALA A 118 26.44 -17.72 50.11
C ALA A 118 26.38 -16.99 48.76
N ASN A 119 26.59 -15.67 48.75
CA ASN A 119 26.36 -14.79 47.59
C ASN A 119 24.98 -15.01 46.96
N THR A 120 23.94 -15.09 47.80
CA THR A 120 22.56 -15.32 47.34
C THR A 120 21.61 -14.20 47.72
N ALA A 121 20.74 -13.81 46.79
CA ALA A 121 19.55 -13.00 47.09
C ALA A 121 18.31 -13.88 47.02
N THR A 122 17.57 -13.95 48.14
CA THR A 122 16.30 -14.68 48.22
C THR A 122 15.14 -13.71 48.05
N LEU A 123 14.45 -13.82 46.92
CA LEU A 123 13.27 -13.04 46.57
C LEU A 123 12.03 -13.75 47.12
N THR A 124 11.22 -13.07 47.91
CA THR A 124 9.95 -13.61 48.44
C THR A 124 8.77 -12.87 47.83
N PHE A 125 7.84 -13.58 47.21
CA PHE A 125 6.65 -13.01 46.59
C PHE A 125 5.42 -13.13 47.51
N ALA A 126 4.32 -12.49 47.13
CA ALA A 126 3.09 -12.45 47.94
C ALA A 126 2.38 -13.82 48.05
N GLY A 127 2.73 -14.78 47.21
CA GLY A 127 2.09 -16.11 47.15
C GLY A 127 2.84 -17.06 46.21
N ASP A 128 2.22 -18.20 45.90
CA ASP A 128 2.76 -19.19 44.96
C ASP A 128 3.03 -18.54 43.60
N LEU A 129 4.23 -18.73 43.05
CA LEU A 129 4.61 -18.23 41.73
C LEU A 129 3.70 -18.76 40.61
N TYR A 130 3.05 -19.91 40.81
CA TYR A 130 2.08 -20.47 39.87
C TYR A 130 0.82 -19.59 39.73
N ASP A 131 0.35 -18.99 40.83
CA ASP A 131 -0.90 -18.20 40.89
C ASP A 131 -0.67 -16.69 41.08
N LEU A 132 0.59 -16.24 41.09
CA LEU A 132 1.01 -14.91 41.53
C LEU A 132 0.38 -13.75 40.73
N ALA A 133 0.03 -13.97 39.47
CA ALA A 133 -0.63 -12.95 38.63
C ALA A 133 -2.15 -12.83 38.87
N GLY A 134 -2.73 -13.59 39.81
CA GLY A 134 -4.15 -13.55 40.15
C GLY A 134 -5.08 -14.14 39.07
N VAL A 135 -4.51 -14.79 38.06
CA VAL A 135 -5.26 -15.45 36.99
C VAL A 135 -4.93 -16.93 37.09
N GLY A 136 -5.94 -17.80 37.20
CA GLY A 136 -5.81 -19.26 37.08
C GLY A 136 -5.39 -19.71 35.67
N THR A 137 -4.62 -18.90 34.97
CA THR A 137 -3.95 -19.22 33.72
C THR A 137 -2.82 -20.16 34.06
N GLY A 138 -2.90 -21.40 33.57
CA GLY A 138 -1.82 -22.37 33.69
C GLY A 138 -0.48 -21.87 33.12
N GLN A 139 0.49 -22.79 33.10
CA GLN A 139 1.86 -22.64 32.57
C GLN A 139 2.07 -21.37 31.73
N SER A 140 2.71 -20.36 32.33
CA SER A 140 3.07 -19.11 31.66
C SER A 140 4.59 -18.95 31.72
N SER A 141 5.19 -18.41 30.66
CA SER A 141 6.61 -18.04 30.71
C SER A 141 6.83 -16.78 31.56
N TYR A 142 7.91 -16.83 32.34
CA TYR A 142 8.35 -15.73 33.19
C TYR A 142 9.78 -15.35 32.82
N ARG A 143 10.06 -14.04 32.83
CA ARG A 143 11.39 -13.47 32.68
C ARG A 143 11.74 -12.70 33.95
N LEU A 144 12.89 -13.01 34.54
CA LEU A 144 13.43 -12.26 35.68
C LEU A 144 14.41 -11.19 35.19
N ARG A 145 14.11 -9.91 35.46
CA ARG A 145 15.03 -8.79 35.26
C ARG A 145 15.67 -8.41 36.59
N ILE A 146 17.00 -8.23 36.57
CA ILE A 146 17.81 -7.92 37.75
C ILE A 146 18.67 -6.69 37.44
N GLY A 147 18.75 -5.73 38.37
CA GLY A 147 19.82 -4.72 38.43
C GLY A 147 19.45 -3.29 37.99
N THR A 148 18.32 -3.06 37.32
CA THR A 148 17.90 -1.70 36.92
C THR A 148 16.51 -1.37 37.43
N ARG A 149 16.37 -0.26 38.17
CA ARG A 149 15.08 0.32 38.64
C ARG A 149 14.37 1.16 37.58
N GLU A 150 14.67 0.93 36.30
CA GLU A 150 14.11 1.70 35.19
C GLU A 150 12.66 1.30 34.97
N THR A 151 11.79 2.29 34.85
CA THR A 151 10.41 2.07 34.40
C THR A 151 10.40 1.55 32.97
N ALA A 152 9.40 0.73 32.64
CA ALA A 152 9.20 0.28 31.26
C ALA A 152 9.15 1.49 30.31
N PRO A 153 9.72 1.39 29.09
CA PRO A 153 9.56 2.42 28.09
C PRO A 153 8.08 2.70 27.85
N ILE A 154 7.71 3.97 27.80
CA ILE A 154 6.34 4.36 27.45
C ILE A 154 6.00 3.87 26.05
N THR A 155 4.79 3.35 25.88
CA THR A 155 4.28 2.90 24.58
C THR A 155 4.35 4.05 23.57
N PRO A 156 4.89 3.85 22.36
CA PRO A 156 4.89 4.87 21.32
C PRO A 156 3.46 5.37 21.07
N THR A 157 3.32 6.69 21.04
CA THR A 157 2.06 7.32 20.62
C THR A 157 2.07 7.44 19.11
N ARG A 158 1.10 6.75 18.47
CA ARG A 158 0.82 6.94 17.05
C ARG A 158 -0.03 8.19 16.90
N GLN A 159 0.47 9.16 16.16
CA GLN A 159 -0.31 10.32 15.78
C GLN A 159 -0.66 10.18 14.31
N GLU A 160 -1.92 9.79 14.06
CA GLU A 160 -2.49 9.86 12.72
C GLU A 160 -2.64 11.33 12.36
N ALA A 161 -1.96 11.73 11.31
CA ALA A 161 -1.93 13.11 10.90
C ALA A 161 -3.23 13.43 10.14
N ALA A 162 -4.04 14.33 10.69
CA ALA A 162 -5.33 14.71 10.12
C ALA A 162 -5.23 16.08 9.42
N ILE A 163 -5.88 16.22 8.26
CA ILE A 163 -5.97 17.49 7.55
C ILE A 163 -6.88 18.43 8.34
N THR A 164 -6.36 19.59 8.75
CA THR A 164 -7.13 20.60 9.50
C THR A 164 -7.08 21.98 8.89
N ALA A 165 -8.16 22.75 9.02
CA ALA A 165 -8.18 24.19 8.74
C ALA A 165 -8.76 24.96 9.94
N ILE A 166 -8.15 26.08 10.30
CA ILE A 166 -8.62 26.95 11.38
C ILE A 166 -9.09 28.27 10.77
N THR A 167 -10.25 28.75 11.22
CA THR A 167 -10.78 30.06 10.86
C THR A 167 -11.31 30.75 12.12
N ASP A 168 -11.14 32.06 12.20
CA ASP A 168 -11.77 32.90 13.21
C ASP A 168 -13.05 33.58 12.69
N LEU A 169 -13.45 33.26 11.44
CA LEU A 169 -14.62 33.83 10.76
C LEU A 169 -14.60 35.37 10.72
N ASN A 170 -13.41 36.00 10.65
CA ASN A 170 -13.24 37.45 10.74
C ASN A 170 -13.80 38.08 12.03
N THR A 171 -13.86 37.33 13.13
CA THR A 171 -14.29 37.85 14.44
C THR A 171 -13.17 38.53 15.22
N ASN A 172 -12.01 38.77 14.60
CA ASN A 172 -10.79 39.27 15.26
C ASN A 172 -10.40 38.41 16.47
N GLY A 173 -10.50 37.08 16.33
CA GLY A 173 -10.17 36.12 17.38
C GLY A 173 -11.19 35.92 18.50
N ALA A 174 -12.37 36.55 18.45
CA ALA A 174 -13.42 36.37 19.46
C ALA A 174 -13.98 34.93 19.51
N VAL A 175 -13.88 34.18 18.40
CA VAL A 175 -14.08 32.73 18.32
C VAL A 175 -13.16 32.12 17.29
N ARG A 176 -12.69 30.89 17.50
CA ARG A 176 -11.89 30.11 16.54
C ARG A 176 -12.46 28.71 16.37
N LEU A 177 -12.72 28.35 15.12
CA LEU A 177 -13.21 27.04 14.72
C LEU A 177 -12.12 26.27 14.00
N ARG A 178 -12.03 24.97 14.27
CA ARG A 178 -11.18 24.01 13.57
C ARG A 178 -12.04 23.00 12.83
N PHE A 179 -11.79 22.86 11.55
CA PHE A 179 -12.31 21.80 10.70
C PHE A 179 -11.25 20.71 10.58
N THR A 180 -11.63 19.45 10.74
CA THR A 180 -10.74 18.28 10.61
C THR A 180 -11.34 17.30 9.61
N ALA A 181 -10.62 16.95 8.55
CA ALA A 181 -11.10 15.96 7.58
C ALA A 181 -11.24 14.57 8.24
N ARG A 182 -12.31 13.84 7.91
CA ARG A 182 -12.53 12.48 8.43
C ARG A 182 -12.02 11.35 7.53
N GLN A 183 -11.72 11.66 6.28
CA GLN A 183 -11.05 10.73 5.39
C GLN A 183 -9.53 10.94 5.51
N ALA A 184 -8.75 9.87 5.46
CA ALA A 184 -7.29 9.91 5.49
C ALA A 184 -6.73 9.65 4.08
N GLY A 185 -5.68 10.37 3.67
CA GLY A 185 -5.05 10.26 2.34
C GLY A 185 -4.53 11.60 1.80
N GLU A 186 -3.55 11.58 0.89
CA GLU A 186 -3.03 12.78 0.22
C GLU A 186 -4.10 13.38 -0.71
N ASP A 187 -4.96 12.53 -1.28
CA ASP A 187 -6.04 12.91 -2.18
C ASP A 187 -7.31 13.41 -1.46
N VAL A 188 -7.31 13.44 -0.13
CA VAL A 188 -8.40 14.02 0.68
C VAL A 188 -8.30 15.55 0.76
N GLY A 189 -7.21 16.13 0.26
CA GLY A 189 -7.09 17.58 0.06
C GLY A 189 -8.23 18.15 -0.83
N GLY A 190 -8.52 19.43 -0.63
CA GLY A 190 -9.45 20.17 -1.49
C GLY A 190 -10.88 20.30 -0.96
N ILE A 191 -11.16 19.89 0.29
CA ILE A 191 -12.42 20.25 0.94
C ILE A 191 -12.48 21.76 1.11
N GLN A 192 -13.54 22.38 0.61
CA GLN A 192 -13.77 23.83 0.72
C GLN A 192 -15.01 24.08 1.56
N VAL A 193 -14.89 24.94 2.57
CA VAL A 193 -16.03 25.43 3.34
C VAL A 193 -16.32 26.86 2.88
N GLN A 194 -17.39 27.01 2.11
CA GLN A 194 -17.86 28.26 1.56
C GLN A 194 -18.97 28.82 2.43
N PHE A 195 -18.82 30.07 2.85
CA PHE A 195 -19.81 30.80 3.62
C PHE A 195 -20.53 31.82 2.73
N SER A 196 -21.84 31.87 2.88
CA SER A 196 -22.74 32.91 2.35
C SER A 196 -23.70 33.35 3.46
N ASN A 197 -24.38 34.47 3.24
CA ASN A 197 -25.48 34.89 4.09
C ASN A 197 -26.60 35.45 3.21
N SER A 198 -27.64 34.64 2.99
CA SER A 198 -28.78 35.00 2.14
C SER A 198 -29.79 35.91 2.83
N LEU A 199 -29.70 36.08 4.15
CA LEU A 199 -30.70 36.76 4.98
C LEU A 199 -32.11 36.13 4.88
N SER A 200 -32.20 34.84 4.53
CA SER A 200 -33.46 34.09 4.42
C SER A 200 -34.17 33.84 5.77
N GLY A 201 -33.51 34.12 6.89
CA GLY A 201 -33.95 33.84 8.26
C GLY A 201 -33.57 32.43 8.74
N ASN A 202 -33.30 31.49 7.83
CA ASN A 202 -33.01 30.09 8.16
C ASN A 202 -31.59 29.70 7.73
N PRO A 203 -30.70 29.34 8.67
CA PRO A 203 -29.39 28.82 8.34
C PRO A 203 -29.49 27.47 7.62
N ALA A 204 -28.70 27.26 6.58
CA ALA A 204 -28.71 26.05 5.77
C ALA A 204 -27.29 25.57 5.43
N VAL A 205 -27.17 24.27 5.20
CA VAL A 205 -25.92 23.61 4.82
C VAL A 205 -26.21 22.68 3.65
N ASN A 206 -25.38 22.79 2.61
CA ASN A 206 -25.41 21.89 1.46
C ASN A 206 -24.01 21.36 1.17
N VAL A 207 -23.93 20.16 0.62
CA VAL A 207 -22.66 19.54 0.23
C VAL A 207 -22.72 19.19 -1.25
N ASN A 208 -21.83 19.77 -2.03
CA ASN A 208 -21.66 19.44 -3.46
C ASN A 208 -20.24 18.90 -3.67
N GLY A 209 -20.12 17.58 -3.81
CA GLY A 209 -18.84 16.89 -3.86
C GLY A 209 -18.02 17.14 -2.60
N ARG A 210 -16.88 17.83 -2.74
CA ARG A 210 -15.98 18.22 -1.64
C ARG A 210 -16.20 19.66 -1.15
N THR A 211 -17.23 20.36 -1.64
CA THR A 211 -17.55 21.73 -1.22
C THR A 211 -18.72 21.73 -0.25
N ILE A 212 -18.48 22.18 0.97
CA ILE A 212 -19.49 22.44 1.99
C ILE A 212 -19.92 23.90 1.84
N GLN A 213 -21.16 24.12 1.43
CA GLN A 213 -21.77 25.44 1.31
C GLN A 213 -22.61 25.70 2.55
N ILE A 214 -22.27 26.76 3.28
CA ILE A 214 -22.91 27.17 4.53
C ILE A 214 -23.57 28.53 4.27
N ASP A 215 -24.89 28.55 4.33
CA ASP A 215 -25.65 29.79 4.38
C ASP A 215 -25.98 30.12 5.84
N LEU A 216 -25.45 31.25 6.32
CA LEU A 216 -25.69 31.73 7.67
C LEU A 216 -27.16 32.17 7.88
N GLY A 217 -27.86 32.55 6.80
CA GLY A 217 -29.29 32.87 6.77
C GLY A 217 -29.74 34.10 7.56
N ARG A 218 -28.97 34.58 8.55
CA ARG A 218 -29.33 35.70 9.42
C ARG A 218 -28.10 36.32 10.10
N ASN A 219 -28.17 37.60 10.41
CA ASN A 219 -27.06 38.37 10.97
C ASN A 219 -26.76 38.06 12.45
N ASP A 220 -27.71 37.52 13.19
CA ASP A 220 -27.59 37.21 14.62
C ASP A 220 -27.16 35.75 14.89
N LEU A 221 -26.81 34.99 13.85
CA LEU A 221 -26.34 33.61 14.01
C LEU A 221 -25.04 33.57 14.83
N THR A 222 -25.02 32.73 15.86
CA THR A 222 -23.85 32.52 16.73
C THR A 222 -22.99 31.35 16.27
N ALA A 223 -21.71 31.34 16.67
CA ALA A 223 -20.81 30.22 16.40
C ALA A 223 -21.31 28.88 16.96
N ALA A 224 -21.96 28.90 18.14
CA ALA A 224 -22.59 27.71 18.73
C ALA A 224 -23.68 27.13 17.82
N GLN A 225 -24.52 27.99 17.25
CA GLN A 225 -25.60 27.59 16.36
C GLN A 225 -25.05 27.02 15.05
N LEU A 226 -23.99 27.61 14.50
CA LEU A 226 -23.31 27.06 13.32
C LEU A 226 -22.70 25.67 13.58
N VAL A 227 -21.99 25.50 14.70
CA VAL A 227 -21.41 24.19 15.06
C VAL A 227 -22.51 23.13 15.22
N THR A 228 -23.63 23.50 15.82
CA THR A 228 -24.80 22.61 15.97
C THR A 228 -25.37 22.23 14.61
N LEU A 229 -25.54 23.20 13.70
CA LEU A 229 -26.02 22.97 12.35
C LEU A 229 -25.12 22.01 11.57
N LEU A 230 -23.80 22.22 11.62
CA LEU A 230 -22.83 21.36 10.94
C LEU A 230 -22.81 19.94 11.50
N ARG A 231 -22.93 19.80 12.83
CA ARG A 231 -22.94 18.49 13.50
C ARG A 231 -24.24 17.71 13.30
N ALA A 232 -25.34 18.40 13.04
CA ALA A 232 -26.63 17.78 12.72
C ALA A 232 -26.68 17.22 11.28
N SER A 233 -25.81 17.70 10.38
CA SER A 233 -25.78 17.26 8.98
C SER A 233 -24.91 16.02 8.78
N THR A 234 -25.51 14.90 8.41
CA THR A 234 -24.78 13.64 8.13
C THR A 234 -23.83 13.77 6.94
N THR A 235 -24.18 14.56 5.93
CA THR A 235 -23.34 14.77 4.74
C THR A 235 -22.09 15.59 5.06
N VAL A 236 -22.20 16.61 5.92
CA VAL A 236 -21.02 17.33 6.45
C VAL A 236 -20.19 16.42 7.34
N MET A 237 -20.86 15.66 8.21
CA MET A 237 -20.19 14.77 9.14
C MET A 237 -19.50 13.58 8.43
N ASN A 238 -19.81 13.29 7.16
CA ASN A 238 -19.02 12.32 6.39
C ASN A 238 -17.69 12.88 5.89
N LEU A 239 -17.57 14.20 5.73
CA LEU A 239 -16.38 14.85 5.18
C LEU A 239 -15.48 15.45 6.27
N VAL A 240 -16.07 16.12 7.27
CA VAL A 240 -15.34 16.91 8.25
C VAL A 240 -15.92 16.75 9.66
N SER A 241 -15.11 16.94 10.69
CA SER A 241 -15.55 17.31 12.03
C SER A 241 -15.24 18.78 12.29
N VAL A 242 -16.05 19.43 13.11
CA VAL A 242 -15.85 20.84 13.50
C VAL A 242 -15.80 20.95 15.02
N ASP A 243 -14.78 21.64 15.52
CA ASP A 243 -14.54 21.88 16.94
C ASP A 243 -14.22 23.35 17.21
N VAL A 244 -14.69 23.86 18.34
CA VAL A 244 -14.30 25.18 18.84
C VAL A 244 -12.96 25.03 19.56
N VAL A 245 -11.92 25.71 19.08
CA VAL A 245 -10.55 25.62 19.64
C VAL A 245 -10.19 26.82 20.53
N GLY A 246 -11.04 27.84 20.58
CA GLY A 246 -10.91 28.96 21.52
C GLY A 246 -11.95 30.06 21.30
N GLY A 247 -12.10 30.93 22.31
CA GLY A 247 -13.02 32.07 22.28
C GLY A 247 -14.43 31.76 22.81
N ASN A 248 -15.35 32.70 22.63
CA ASN A 248 -16.74 32.61 23.13
C ASN A 248 -17.66 32.03 22.04
N THR A 249 -18.36 30.94 22.35
CA THR A 249 -19.29 30.30 21.40
C THR A 249 -20.58 31.09 21.16
N ALA A 250 -20.91 32.03 22.04
CA ALA A 250 -22.03 32.95 21.87
C ALA A 250 -21.72 34.13 20.91
N THR A 251 -20.49 34.23 20.40
CA THR A 251 -20.10 35.26 19.43
C THR A 251 -20.96 35.18 18.18
N VAL A 252 -21.52 36.32 17.77
CA VAL A 252 -22.30 36.46 16.53
C VAL A 252 -21.36 36.46 15.34
N ILE A 253 -21.61 35.55 14.41
CA ILE A 253 -20.84 35.34 13.17
C ILE A 253 -21.69 35.66 11.92
N GLY A 254 -23.01 35.75 12.06
CA GLY A 254 -23.91 36.09 10.94
C GLY A 254 -23.61 37.46 10.31
N ALA A 255 -23.13 38.41 11.12
CA ALA A 255 -22.86 39.79 10.71
C ALA A 255 -21.41 40.07 10.27
N THR A 256 -20.54 39.05 10.23
CA THR A 256 -19.11 39.25 9.89
C THR A 256 -18.90 39.41 8.38
N ASN A 257 -17.85 40.13 7.99
CA ASN A 257 -17.39 40.14 6.59
C ASN A 257 -16.91 38.74 6.18
N LEU A 258 -17.37 38.23 5.03
CA LEU A 258 -17.09 36.88 4.55
C LEU A 258 -15.78 36.75 3.74
N SER A 259 -14.85 37.71 3.80
CA SER A 259 -13.58 37.65 3.07
C SER A 259 -12.67 36.47 3.44
N PHE A 260 -12.93 35.78 4.55
CA PHE A 260 -12.27 34.54 4.95
C PHE A 260 -12.76 33.29 4.16
N SER A 261 -13.86 33.42 3.42
CA SER A 261 -14.47 32.35 2.62
C SER A 261 -13.79 32.27 1.23
N PRO A 262 -13.42 31.08 0.72
CA PRO A 262 -13.59 29.76 1.35
C PRO A 262 -12.48 29.41 2.33
N VAL A 263 -12.83 28.67 3.38
CA VAL A 263 -11.86 27.99 4.24
C VAL A 263 -11.45 26.69 3.54
N ARG A 264 -10.16 26.54 3.23
CA ARG A 264 -9.62 25.40 2.47
C ARG A 264 -8.89 24.42 3.38
N LEU A 265 -9.25 23.15 3.29
CA LEU A 265 -8.49 22.06 3.88
C LEU A 265 -7.51 21.55 2.81
N VAL A 266 -6.24 21.93 2.94
CA VAL A 266 -5.18 21.52 2.02
C VAL A 266 -4.55 20.20 2.47
N GLY A 267 -4.27 19.32 1.52
CA GLY A 267 -3.64 18.02 1.78
C GLY A 267 -2.29 18.18 2.48
N MET A 268 -1.89 17.16 3.23
CA MET A 268 -0.62 17.18 3.97
C MET A 268 0.59 17.10 3.05
N GLY A 269 1.67 17.84 3.37
CA GLY A 269 2.98 17.64 2.72
C GLY A 269 3.33 18.63 1.60
N GLY A 270 2.57 19.72 1.43
CA GLY A 270 2.99 20.83 0.56
C GLY A 270 4.28 21.49 1.07
N THR A 271 5.21 21.84 0.17
CA THR A 271 6.55 22.37 0.48
C THR A 271 6.57 23.77 1.09
N PHE A 272 5.45 24.51 1.07
CA PHE A 272 5.39 25.90 1.57
C PHE A 272 4.14 26.21 2.41
N ASP A 273 2.97 25.65 2.10
CA ASP A 273 1.70 26.08 2.73
C ASP A 273 0.98 25.01 3.57
N ALA A 274 1.42 23.75 3.54
CA ALA A 274 0.74 22.62 4.19
C ALA A 274 1.66 21.76 5.07
N GLY A 275 2.71 22.38 5.63
CA GLY A 275 3.59 21.74 6.60
C GLY A 275 2.84 21.42 7.89
N HIS A 276 2.86 20.16 8.31
CA HIS A 276 2.24 19.74 9.57
C HIS A 276 3.10 20.19 10.76
N ASN A 277 2.57 21.06 11.61
CA ASN A 277 3.28 21.51 12.80
C ASN A 277 3.27 20.40 13.87
N LEU A 278 4.44 19.82 14.13
CA LEU A 278 4.65 18.75 15.10
C LEU A 278 4.78 19.24 16.56
N GLY A 279 4.64 20.55 16.81
CA GLY A 279 4.84 21.15 18.13
C GLY A 279 6.31 21.22 18.53
N VAL A 280 6.58 21.38 19.83
CA VAL A 280 7.94 21.49 20.39
C VAL A 280 8.44 20.11 20.80
N ILE A 281 9.41 19.59 20.04
CA ILE A 281 10.07 18.32 20.36
C ILE A 281 11.14 18.57 21.44
N GLY A 282 11.11 17.80 22.53
CA GLY A 282 12.19 17.78 23.53
C GLY A 282 12.18 18.88 24.59
N SER A 283 11.03 19.51 24.88
CA SER A 283 10.94 20.47 25.99
C SER A 283 10.80 19.78 27.36
N VAL A 284 11.30 20.40 28.43
CA VAL A 284 11.12 19.92 29.83
C VAL A 284 9.65 19.87 30.28
N ALA A 285 8.74 20.51 29.54
CA ALA A 285 7.31 20.54 29.82
C ALA A 285 6.50 19.45 29.09
N GLN A 286 7.12 18.70 28.17
CA GLN A 286 6.49 17.65 27.38
C GLN A 286 7.35 16.37 27.48
N SER A 287 6.76 15.29 27.98
CA SER A 287 7.48 14.02 28.15
C SER A 287 7.99 13.51 26.79
N GLN A 288 9.26 13.09 26.71
CA GLN A 288 9.86 12.59 25.47
C GLN A 288 9.23 11.24 25.09
N THR A 289 8.20 11.26 24.25
CA THR A 289 7.54 10.06 23.71
C THR A 289 8.07 9.74 22.31
N SER A 290 8.27 8.46 21.99
CA SER A 290 8.53 8.03 20.61
C SER A 290 7.26 8.25 19.78
N LEU A 291 7.27 9.26 18.89
CA LEU A 291 6.15 9.61 18.01
C LEU A 291 6.24 8.82 16.70
N ILE A 292 5.22 8.04 16.38
CA ILE A 292 5.10 7.38 15.07
C ILE A 292 4.18 8.23 14.19
N LEU A 293 4.76 8.80 13.12
CA LEU A 293 4.04 9.53 12.08
C LEU A 293 3.76 8.55 10.92
N GLY A 294 2.48 8.26 10.68
CA GLY A 294 2.04 7.48 9.53
C GLY A 294 1.33 8.38 8.52
N SER A 295 1.67 8.24 7.25
CA SER A 295 0.85 8.74 6.13
C SER A 295 0.83 7.69 5.02
N SER A 296 -0.23 7.71 4.21
CA SER A 296 -0.35 6.91 2.99
C SER A 296 -0.09 7.81 1.77
N ILE A 297 0.65 7.31 0.80
CA ILE A 297 0.85 7.97 -0.50
C ILE A 297 -0.17 7.35 -1.46
N ASP A 298 -1.01 8.18 -2.05
CA ASP A 298 -2.00 7.72 -3.04
C ASP A 298 -1.36 7.73 -4.44
N PRO A 299 -1.49 6.65 -5.24
CA PRO A 299 -0.93 6.60 -6.57
C PRO A 299 -1.64 7.60 -7.49
N LYS A 300 -0.87 8.47 -8.15
CA LYS A 300 -1.40 9.35 -9.20
C LYS A 300 -1.22 8.64 -10.56
N PRO A 301 -2.30 8.34 -11.28
CA PRO A 301 -2.19 7.80 -12.63
C PRO A 301 -1.61 8.88 -13.53
N LEU A 302 -0.38 8.68 -13.99
CA LEU A 302 0.20 9.46 -15.07
C LEU A 302 0.03 8.63 -16.35
N PRO A 303 -0.85 9.02 -17.28
CA PRO A 303 -0.89 8.36 -18.57
C PRO A 303 0.44 8.65 -19.27
N LEU A 304 1.22 7.59 -19.50
CA LEU A 304 2.42 7.65 -20.31
C LEU A 304 1.98 7.38 -21.75
N ASP A 305 2.28 8.28 -22.68
CA ASP A 305 2.15 7.95 -24.10
C ASP A 305 3.22 6.91 -24.42
N LEU A 306 2.78 5.76 -24.92
CA LEU A 306 3.67 4.66 -25.25
C LEU A 306 4.43 4.97 -26.56
N PRO A 307 5.71 4.59 -26.69
CA PRO A 307 6.43 4.70 -27.95
C PRO A 307 5.64 4.07 -29.10
N GLY A 308 5.41 4.82 -30.19
CA GLY A 308 4.61 4.38 -31.33
C GLY A 308 3.10 4.69 -31.26
N ALA A 309 2.65 5.45 -30.24
CA ALA A 309 1.32 6.05 -30.25
C ALA A 309 1.17 7.06 -31.40
N GLY A 310 -0.05 7.31 -31.87
CA GLY A 310 -0.32 8.20 -33.01
C GLY A 310 0.08 9.67 -32.77
N ASP A 311 0.26 10.05 -31.50
CA ASP A 311 0.74 11.35 -31.02
C ASP A 311 2.23 11.38 -30.65
N ASP A 312 2.95 10.26 -30.85
CA ASP A 312 4.40 10.19 -30.62
C ASP A 312 5.17 11.11 -31.59
N ALA A 313 6.22 11.75 -31.09
CA ALA A 313 6.99 12.73 -31.82
C ALA A 313 7.76 12.04 -32.96
N GLY A 314 7.45 12.40 -34.20
CA GLY A 314 8.08 11.84 -35.40
C GLY A 314 7.21 10.83 -36.16
N HIS A 315 6.00 10.54 -35.68
CA HIS A 315 5.02 9.78 -36.46
C HIS A 315 4.50 10.61 -37.65
N ARG A 316 4.25 9.96 -38.80
CA ARG A 316 3.72 10.64 -39.98
C ARG A 316 2.24 10.95 -39.74
N GLN A 317 1.94 12.17 -39.32
CA GLN A 317 0.57 12.61 -39.12
C GLN A 317 -0.14 12.77 -40.46
N PHE A 318 -1.02 11.83 -40.80
CA PHE A 318 -2.05 12.06 -41.82
C PHE A 318 -3.20 12.87 -41.22
N LEU A 319 -4.04 13.46 -42.08
CA LEU A 319 -5.07 14.43 -41.68
C LEU A 319 -6.09 13.78 -40.72
N GLN A 320 -5.86 13.98 -39.42
CA GLN A 320 -6.71 13.52 -38.31
C GLN A 320 -8.07 14.22 -38.41
N GLY A 321 -9.14 13.48 -38.77
CA GLY A 321 -10.49 14.06 -38.89
C GLY A 321 -11.39 13.44 -39.96
N ILE A 322 -10.86 12.57 -40.82
CA ILE A 322 -11.69 11.67 -41.63
C ILE A 322 -11.79 10.36 -40.85
N VAL A 323 -13.03 9.95 -40.54
CA VAL A 323 -13.36 8.65 -39.93
C VAL A 323 -12.49 7.55 -40.55
N ASP A 324 -11.70 6.90 -39.71
CA ASP A 324 -10.64 5.94 -40.04
C ASP A 324 -9.36 6.61 -40.62
N ASN A 325 -8.42 6.93 -39.72
CA ASN A 325 -7.06 7.36 -40.09
C ASN A 325 -6.48 6.34 -41.09
N LEU A 326 -6.04 6.84 -42.24
CA LEU A 326 -5.67 6.01 -43.39
C LEU A 326 -4.49 5.06 -43.07
N GLU A 327 -3.56 5.51 -42.23
CA GLU A 327 -2.37 4.77 -41.79
C GLU A 327 -1.98 5.21 -40.36
N ASP A 328 -2.60 4.58 -39.35
CA ASP A 328 -2.13 4.60 -37.96
C ASP A 328 -1.60 3.20 -37.60
N HIS A 329 -0.89 3.06 -36.47
CA HIS A 329 -0.49 1.74 -35.95
C HIS A 329 -1.47 1.14 -34.93
N ILE A 330 -2.28 1.99 -34.28
CA ILE A 330 -3.25 1.60 -33.27
C ILE A 330 -4.63 2.14 -33.65
N ASN A 331 -5.63 1.27 -33.61
CA ASN A 331 -7.02 1.62 -33.84
C ASN A 331 -7.54 2.52 -32.71
N ALA A 332 -7.98 3.73 -33.05
CA ALA A 332 -8.49 4.73 -32.09
C ALA A 332 -9.70 4.27 -31.25
N ARG A 333 -10.36 3.16 -31.62
CA ARG A 333 -11.43 2.54 -30.82
C ARG A 333 -10.89 1.78 -29.61
N PHE A 334 -9.59 1.54 -29.54
CA PHE A 334 -8.91 0.93 -28.40
C PHE A 334 -8.27 2.03 -27.55
N GLY A 335 -8.62 2.04 -26.27
CA GLY A 335 -7.98 2.91 -25.28
C GLY A 335 -6.87 2.17 -24.53
N ALA A 336 -6.22 2.90 -23.61
CA ALA A 336 -5.29 2.30 -22.67
C ALA A 336 -5.93 1.14 -21.88
N ASP A 337 -5.13 0.13 -21.53
CA ASP A 337 -5.62 -0.95 -20.68
C ASP A 337 -6.03 -0.39 -19.31
N SER A 338 -7.28 -0.64 -18.94
CA SER A 338 -7.89 -0.23 -17.67
C SER A 338 -8.07 -1.42 -16.71
N THR A 339 -7.63 -2.60 -17.11
CA THR A 339 -7.73 -3.83 -16.33
C THR A 339 -6.53 -3.94 -15.40
N ALA A 340 -6.76 -4.01 -14.09
CA ALA A 340 -5.69 -4.34 -13.15
C ALA A 340 -5.32 -5.82 -13.30
N GLY A 341 -4.08 -6.10 -13.72
CA GLY A 341 -3.57 -7.48 -13.90
C GLY A 341 -3.44 -7.89 -15.37
N ILE A 342 -3.47 -9.19 -15.64
CA ILE A 342 -3.34 -9.72 -17.01
C ILE A 342 -4.70 -9.69 -17.69
N LYS A 343 -4.81 -9.01 -18.83
CA LYS A 343 -6.03 -9.02 -19.65
C LYS A 343 -6.29 -10.42 -20.20
N THR A 344 -7.39 -11.05 -19.79
CA THR A 344 -7.84 -12.34 -20.37
C THR A 344 -8.86 -12.11 -21.49
N ILE A 345 -8.60 -12.70 -22.65
CA ILE A 345 -9.48 -12.70 -23.83
C ILE A 345 -9.95 -14.13 -24.08
N PHE A 346 -11.26 -14.34 -24.04
CA PHE A 346 -11.85 -15.63 -24.40
C PHE A 346 -11.92 -15.78 -25.92
N TYR A 347 -11.71 -17.00 -26.43
CA TYR A 347 -11.91 -17.32 -27.84
C TYR A 347 -12.59 -18.68 -28.00
N ASN A 348 -13.17 -18.95 -29.17
CA ASN A 348 -13.85 -20.21 -29.45
C ASN A 348 -13.89 -20.55 -30.95
N PHE A 349 -14.22 -21.81 -31.23
CA PHE A 349 -14.44 -22.35 -32.58
C PHE A 349 -15.88 -22.88 -32.72
N ARG A 350 -16.87 -22.16 -32.17
CA ARG A 350 -18.27 -22.61 -32.16
C ARG A 350 -18.76 -22.98 -33.57
N THR A 351 -19.67 -23.95 -33.63
CA THR A 351 -20.19 -24.49 -34.89
C THR A 351 -20.94 -23.45 -35.72
N GLY A 352 -21.77 -22.62 -35.09
CA GLY A 352 -22.50 -21.54 -35.77
C GLY A 352 -21.87 -20.17 -35.48
N TYR A 353 -21.32 -19.50 -36.49
CA TYR A 353 -20.52 -18.28 -36.25
C TYR A 353 -21.22 -16.95 -36.57
N ALA A 354 -22.15 -16.92 -37.53
CA ALA A 354 -22.93 -15.75 -37.91
C ALA A 354 -24.28 -16.16 -38.53
N GLN A 355 -25.24 -15.24 -38.61
CA GLN A 355 -26.50 -15.47 -39.33
C GLN A 355 -26.34 -15.08 -40.80
N ASP A 356 -26.89 -15.89 -41.70
CA ASP A 356 -26.96 -15.59 -43.14
C ASP A 356 -27.93 -14.40 -43.38
N PRO A 357 -27.47 -13.29 -43.98
CA PRO A 357 -28.32 -12.13 -44.25
C PRO A 357 -29.43 -12.41 -45.25
N SER A 358 -29.31 -13.47 -46.06
CA SER A 358 -30.32 -13.87 -47.03
C SER A 358 -31.46 -14.72 -46.42
N GLY A 359 -31.42 -14.97 -45.12
CA GLY A 359 -32.45 -15.74 -44.40
C GLY A 359 -32.21 -17.26 -44.39
N GLY A 360 -31.05 -17.73 -44.84
CA GLY A 360 -30.66 -19.15 -44.93
C GLY A 360 -30.32 -19.85 -43.60
N GLY A 361 -30.40 -19.15 -42.45
CA GLY A 361 -30.09 -19.70 -41.12
C GLY A 361 -28.67 -19.36 -40.64
N THR A 362 -28.14 -20.13 -39.69
CA THR A 362 -26.81 -19.88 -39.09
C THR A 362 -25.69 -20.48 -39.94
N LEU A 363 -24.72 -19.66 -40.33
CA LEU A 363 -23.51 -20.06 -41.04
C LEU A 363 -22.68 -21.03 -40.18
N THR A 364 -22.32 -22.17 -40.76
CA THR A 364 -21.59 -23.24 -40.08
C THR A 364 -20.09 -23.14 -40.32
N ASN A 365 -19.32 -23.28 -39.25
CA ASN A 365 -17.88 -23.20 -39.24
C ASN A 365 -17.27 -24.46 -39.88
N ALA A 366 -16.53 -24.27 -40.97
CA ALA A 366 -15.83 -25.32 -41.70
C ALA A 366 -14.36 -25.51 -41.25
N ILE A 367 -13.96 -24.90 -40.13
CA ILE A 367 -12.58 -24.98 -39.64
C ILE A 367 -12.18 -26.42 -39.29
N ASN A 368 -11.04 -26.87 -39.81
CA ASN A 368 -10.53 -28.22 -39.56
C ASN A 368 -9.60 -28.28 -38.32
N ASN A 369 -9.09 -29.48 -37.98
CA ASN A 369 -8.22 -29.67 -36.82
C ASN A 369 -6.89 -28.94 -36.94
N ASP A 370 -6.28 -28.96 -38.12
CA ASP A 370 -4.97 -28.35 -38.36
C ASP A 370 -5.08 -26.83 -38.29
N GLN A 371 -6.11 -26.24 -38.89
CA GLN A 371 -6.42 -24.81 -38.80
C GLN A 371 -6.70 -24.36 -37.37
N ARG A 372 -7.45 -25.15 -36.58
CA ARG A 372 -7.63 -24.89 -35.14
C ARG A 372 -6.30 -24.89 -34.41
N GLN A 373 -5.41 -25.84 -34.71
CA GLN A 373 -4.08 -25.88 -34.13
C GLN A 373 -3.23 -24.66 -34.50
N ARG A 374 -3.23 -24.22 -35.78
CA ARG A 374 -2.52 -23.01 -36.21
C ARG A 374 -3.07 -21.74 -35.57
N ALA A 375 -4.40 -21.64 -35.41
CA ALA A 375 -5.02 -20.52 -34.70
C ALA A 375 -4.57 -20.44 -33.24
N ARG A 376 -4.50 -21.58 -32.53
CA ARG A 376 -3.99 -21.63 -31.15
C ARG A 376 -2.54 -21.19 -31.04
N GLU A 377 -1.70 -21.61 -31.99
CA GLU A 377 -0.29 -21.21 -32.03
C GLU A 377 -0.13 -19.70 -32.25
N VAL A 378 -0.92 -19.12 -33.16
CA VAL A 378 -0.96 -17.67 -33.37
C VAL A 378 -1.36 -16.93 -32.10
N LEU A 379 -2.41 -17.39 -31.40
CA LEU A 379 -2.85 -16.79 -30.15
C LEU A 379 -1.77 -16.92 -29.06
N SER A 380 -1.06 -18.05 -29.00
CA SER A 380 0.08 -18.24 -28.09
C SER A 380 1.24 -17.29 -28.40
N LEU A 381 1.52 -17.01 -29.67
CA LEU A 381 2.54 -16.04 -30.07
C LEU A 381 2.16 -14.63 -29.61
N TRP A 382 0.93 -14.20 -29.88
CA TRP A 382 0.44 -12.90 -29.40
C TRP A 382 0.44 -12.80 -27.88
N SER A 383 0.03 -13.86 -27.18
CA SER A 383 0.05 -13.90 -25.71
C SER A 383 1.45 -13.67 -25.13
N ARG A 384 2.48 -14.23 -25.77
CA ARG A 384 3.88 -14.10 -25.33
C ARG A 384 4.41 -12.68 -25.44
N TYR A 385 3.98 -11.90 -26.43
CA TYR A 385 4.56 -10.59 -26.75
C TYR A 385 3.67 -9.40 -26.40
N ALA A 386 2.33 -9.55 -26.37
CA ALA A 386 1.39 -8.45 -26.16
C ALA A 386 0.87 -8.34 -24.71
N GLY A 387 1.26 -9.24 -23.80
CA GLY A 387 0.84 -9.20 -22.39
C GLY A 387 -0.63 -9.58 -22.14
N VAL A 388 -1.30 -10.18 -23.13
CA VAL A 388 -2.67 -10.70 -23.02
C VAL A 388 -2.69 -12.21 -22.83
N GLN A 389 -3.70 -12.74 -22.15
CA GLN A 389 -3.92 -14.18 -22.01
C GLN A 389 -5.11 -14.62 -22.85
N PHE A 390 -4.96 -15.65 -23.69
CA PHE A 390 -6.07 -16.24 -24.42
C PHE A 390 -6.57 -17.52 -23.73
N VAL A 391 -7.89 -17.67 -23.61
CA VAL A 391 -8.52 -18.86 -23.03
C VAL A 391 -9.58 -19.40 -23.99
N GLU A 392 -9.45 -20.66 -24.38
CA GLU A 392 -10.45 -21.33 -25.21
C GLU A 392 -11.72 -21.60 -24.40
N THR A 393 -12.86 -21.27 -24.98
CA THR A 393 -14.20 -21.50 -24.41
C THR A 393 -15.09 -22.15 -25.46
N VAL A 394 -16.30 -22.53 -25.05
CA VAL A 394 -17.28 -23.12 -25.97
C VAL A 394 -17.83 -22.07 -26.93
N ASP A 395 -18.14 -20.86 -26.45
CA ASP A 395 -18.87 -19.85 -27.22
C ASP A 395 -18.62 -18.38 -26.81
N GLN A 396 -17.68 -18.12 -25.89
CA GLN A 396 -17.41 -16.76 -25.39
C GLN A 396 -16.28 -16.08 -26.16
N GLY A 397 -16.40 -14.76 -26.29
CA GLY A 397 -15.35 -13.89 -26.82
C GLY A 397 -15.14 -13.97 -28.34
N LEU A 398 -13.87 -13.97 -28.76
CA LEU A 398 -13.47 -14.02 -30.16
C LEU A 398 -13.87 -15.36 -30.81
N THR A 399 -14.77 -15.31 -31.78
CA THR A 399 -15.10 -16.48 -32.61
C THR A 399 -14.15 -16.56 -33.80
N ILE A 400 -13.53 -17.73 -34.02
CA ILE A 400 -12.66 -17.99 -35.17
C ILE A 400 -13.33 -19.03 -36.07
N ALA A 401 -13.54 -18.69 -37.33
CA ALA A 401 -14.23 -19.54 -38.28
C ALA A 401 -13.60 -19.55 -39.67
N VAL A 402 -13.89 -20.63 -40.40
CA VAL A 402 -13.62 -20.75 -41.84
C VAL A 402 -14.96 -20.96 -42.54
N GLY A 403 -15.26 -20.15 -43.56
CA GLY A 403 -16.57 -20.17 -44.19
C GLY A 403 -16.81 -19.01 -45.16
N PRO A 404 -18.05 -18.83 -45.64
CA PRO A 404 -18.45 -17.63 -46.36
C PRO A 404 -18.38 -16.38 -45.47
N PHE A 405 -17.79 -15.30 -46.00
CA PHE A 405 -17.56 -14.05 -45.28
C PHE A 405 -18.13 -12.80 -45.98
N SER A 406 -18.54 -12.92 -47.25
CA SER A 406 -19.05 -11.81 -48.08
C SER A 406 -20.33 -11.15 -47.54
N SER A 407 -21.01 -11.84 -46.62
CA SER A 407 -22.35 -11.49 -46.14
C SER A 407 -22.37 -11.51 -44.62
N ILE A 408 -21.32 -11.06 -43.95
CA ILE A 408 -21.33 -10.96 -42.48
C ILE A 408 -22.11 -9.71 -42.07
N ASN A 409 -23.18 -9.90 -41.28
CA ASN A 409 -23.95 -8.77 -40.74
C ASN A 409 -23.07 -7.83 -39.89
N SER A 410 -23.29 -6.52 -40.05
CA SER A 410 -22.74 -5.51 -39.16
C SER A 410 -23.40 -5.60 -37.78
N VAL A 411 -22.64 -5.28 -36.74
CA VAL A 411 -23.13 -5.24 -35.36
C VAL A 411 -22.84 -3.84 -34.81
N ALA A 412 -23.78 -3.26 -34.07
CA ALA A 412 -23.59 -1.95 -33.45
C ALA A 412 -22.31 -1.91 -32.60
N ASN A 413 -21.60 -0.79 -32.63
CA ASN A 413 -20.33 -0.56 -31.91
C ASN A 413 -19.15 -1.47 -32.34
N THR A 414 -19.28 -2.23 -33.42
CA THR A 414 -18.18 -3.00 -34.02
C THR A 414 -17.76 -2.40 -35.37
N GLN A 415 -16.57 -2.77 -35.84
CA GLN A 415 -16.06 -2.41 -37.17
C GLN A 415 -15.80 -3.68 -37.97
N LEU A 416 -16.33 -3.77 -39.18
CA LEU A 416 -16.10 -4.89 -40.09
C LEU A 416 -15.02 -4.51 -41.09
N VAL A 417 -13.93 -5.27 -41.13
CA VAL A 417 -12.76 -5.02 -41.98
C VAL A 417 -12.52 -6.23 -42.87
N ASN A 418 -12.56 -6.02 -44.19
CA ASN A 418 -12.14 -7.04 -45.14
C ASN A 418 -10.61 -7.08 -45.17
N LEU A 419 -10.05 -8.29 -45.10
CA LEU A 419 -8.61 -8.47 -45.21
C LEU A 419 -8.14 -8.16 -46.64
N PRO A 420 -6.92 -7.64 -46.81
CA PRO A 420 -6.35 -7.33 -48.13
C PRO A 420 -6.33 -8.57 -49.03
N GLN A 421 -6.42 -8.35 -50.35
CA GLN A 421 -6.35 -9.45 -51.30
C GLN A 421 -4.96 -10.11 -51.24
N ILE A 422 -4.93 -11.42 -51.04
CA ILE A 422 -3.69 -12.20 -51.12
C ILE A 422 -3.72 -13.06 -52.38
N GLN A 423 -2.55 -13.56 -52.78
CA GLN A 423 -2.49 -14.60 -53.80
C GLN A 423 -3.16 -15.89 -53.27
N ILE A 424 -4.27 -16.26 -53.88
CA ILE A 424 -5.12 -17.43 -53.57
C ILE A 424 -4.95 -18.56 -54.59
N GLY A 425 -3.84 -18.60 -55.32
CA GLY A 425 -3.51 -19.68 -56.25
C GLY A 425 -2.90 -19.17 -57.53
N THR A 426 -2.96 -20.01 -58.56
CA THR A 426 -2.51 -19.67 -59.91
C THR A 426 -3.45 -20.23 -60.96
N GLN A 427 -3.77 -19.46 -62.00
CA GLN A 427 -4.57 -19.90 -63.15
C GLN A 427 -3.71 -19.98 -64.41
N THR A 428 -4.08 -20.81 -65.38
CA THR A 428 -3.44 -20.79 -66.70
C THR A 428 -3.61 -19.42 -67.34
N ASN A 429 -2.50 -18.82 -67.79
CA ASN A 429 -2.52 -17.54 -68.46
C ASN A 429 -3.43 -17.61 -69.70
N PRO A 430 -4.51 -16.81 -69.79
CA PRO A 430 -5.41 -16.79 -70.94
C PRO A 430 -4.71 -16.46 -72.27
N LEU A 431 -3.54 -15.82 -72.21
CA LEU A 431 -2.71 -15.43 -73.35
C LEU A 431 -1.57 -16.43 -73.66
N GLY A 432 -1.51 -17.56 -72.94
CA GLY A 432 -0.38 -18.51 -73.00
C GLY A 432 0.81 -18.07 -72.15
N GLY A 433 1.77 -18.97 -71.93
CA GLY A 433 3.02 -18.65 -71.21
C GLY A 433 3.09 -19.06 -69.73
N GLY A 434 2.28 -20.02 -69.27
CA GLY A 434 2.38 -20.60 -67.93
C GLY A 434 1.24 -20.23 -66.99
N GLN A 435 1.49 -20.34 -65.67
CA GLN A 435 0.52 -20.04 -64.62
C GLN A 435 0.71 -18.61 -64.10
N VAL A 436 -0.38 -17.83 -63.98
CA VAL A 436 -0.41 -16.49 -63.39
C VAL A 436 -1.06 -16.51 -62.01
N PRO A 437 -0.60 -15.70 -61.05
CA PRO A 437 -1.20 -15.63 -59.72
C PRO A 437 -2.66 -15.14 -59.77
N VAL A 438 -3.53 -15.78 -59.00
CA VAL A 438 -4.92 -15.32 -58.76
C VAL A 438 -4.96 -14.67 -57.39
N PHE A 439 -5.48 -13.45 -57.30
CA PHE A 439 -5.63 -12.72 -56.03
C PHE A 439 -7.09 -12.71 -55.59
N GLY A 440 -7.31 -12.79 -54.28
CA GLY A 440 -8.65 -12.75 -53.72
C GLY A 440 -8.65 -12.48 -52.22
N LEU A 441 -9.83 -12.15 -51.71
CA LEU A 441 -10.00 -11.79 -50.30
C LEU A 441 -9.87 -13.05 -49.43
N PRO A 442 -8.93 -13.07 -48.47
CA PRO A 442 -8.71 -14.22 -47.61
C PRO A 442 -9.76 -14.34 -46.51
N GLY A 443 -10.52 -13.28 -46.22
CA GLY A 443 -11.51 -13.26 -45.16
C GLY A 443 -11.89 -11.87 -44.68
N THR A 444 -12.60 -11.82 -43.56
CA THR A 444 -13.09 -10.61 -42.90
C THR A 444 -12.93 -10.73 -41.39
N VAL A 445 -12.66 -9.60 -40.74
CA VAL A 445 -12.54 -9.47 -39.29
C VAL A 445 -13.59 -8.48 -38.77
N ARG A 446 -14.27 -8.84 -37.70
CA ARG A 446 -15.10 -7.93 -36.91
C ARG A 446 -14.34 -7.53 -35.65
N ILE A 447 -14.00 -6.25 -35.57
CA ILE A 447 -13.28 -5.62 -34.48
C ILE A 447 -14.30 -5.10 -33.46
N ASP A 448 -14.20 -5.60 -32.22
CA ASP A 448 -14.99 -5.16 -31.07
C ASP A 448 -14.03 -4.97 -29.88
N PRO A 449 -13.79 -3.71 -29.44
CA PRO A 449 -12.90 -3.43 -28.29
C PRO A 449 -13.34 -4.11 -26.99
N ALA A 450 -14.63 -4.46 -26.85
CA ALA A 450 -15.15 -5.17 -25.69
C ALA A 450 -15.06 -6.70 -25.81
N PHE A 451 -14.64 -7.23 -26.96
CA PHE A 451 -14.55 -8.65 -27.27
C PHE A 451 -15.88 -9.43 -27.15
N ASN A 452 -17.03 -8.76 -27.12
CA ASN A 452 -18.34 -9.42 -26.97
C ASN A 452 -18.81 -10.07 -28.28
N ASN A 453 -18.48 -9.45 -29.42
CA ASN A 453 -18.91 -9.88 -30.75
C ASN A 453 -17.75 -10.01 -31.75
N SER A 454 -16.51 -10.08 -31.27
CA SER A 454 -15.32 -10.23 -32.11
C SER A 454 -15.38 -11.51 -32.95
N LEU A 455 -15.05 -11.39 -34.23
CA LEU A 455 -15.18 -12.48 -35.19
C LEU A 455 -14.03 -12.42 -36.21
N ILE A 456 -13.38 -13.55 -36.45
CA ILE A 456 -12.48 -13.75 -37.59
C ILE A 456 -13.11 -14.83 -38.47
N VAL A 457 -13.37 -14.52 -39.74
CA VAL A 457 -13.83 -15.51 -40.73
C VAL A 457 -12.87 -15.53 -41.89
N LEU A 458 -12.19 -16.66 -42.08
CA LEU A 458 -11.33 -16.91 -43.24
C LEU A 458 -12.09 -17.68 -44.32
N SER A 459 -11.73 -17.46 -45.58
CA SER A 459 -12.37 -18.07 -46.74
C SER A 459 -12.27 -19.59 -46.70
N ALA A 460 -13.39 -20.31 -46.87
CA ALA A 460 -13.37 -21.76 -47.05
C ALA A 460 -12.87 -22.22 -48.43
N THR A 461 -12.82 -21.32 -49.41
CA THR A 461 -12.45 -21.63 -50.80
C THR A 461 -11.01 -21.22 -51.14
N ALA A 462 -10.32 -20.52 -50.23
CA ALA A 462 -8.92 -20.17 -50.42
C ALA A 462 -8.02 -21.41 -50.21
N PRO A 463 -6.96 -21.60 -51.03
CA PRO A 463 -6.03 -22.70 -50.83
C PRO A 463 -5.09 -22.38 -49.66
N TRP A 464 -5.46 -22.89 -48.49
CA TRP A 464 -4.67 -22.74 -47.27
C TRP A 464 -3.53 -23.74 -47.21
N GLY A 465 -2.32 -23.22 -47.09
CA GLY A 465 -1.16 -23.91 -46.56
C GLY A 465 -1.26 -23.94 -45.03
N GLU A 466 -1.40 -25.14 -44.47
CA GLU A 466 -1.71 -25.38 -43.06
C GLU A 466 -0.46 -25.76 -42.24
N LEU A 467 0.74 -25.72 -42.84
CA LEU A 467 1.98 -25.85 -42.08
C LEU A 467 2.30 -24.53 -41.35
N TYR A 468 3.10 -24.66 -40.28
CA TYR A 468 3.53 -23.51 -39.49
C TYR A 468 4.21 -22.44 -40.36
N GLY A 469 3.76 -21.18 -40.24
CA GLY A 469 4.32 -20.04 -40.97
C GLY A 469 3.90 -19.93 -42.44
N GLN A 470 3.05 -20.84 -42.95
CA GLN A 470 2.41 -20.69 -44.26
C GLN A 470 1.28 -19.66 -44.25
N ASN A 471 0.60 -19.49 -45.38
CA ASN A 471 -0.38 -18.42 -45.59
C ASN A 471 -1.52 -18.42 -44.56
N PHE A 472 -2.04 -19.57 -44.13
CA PHE A 472 -3.08 -19.62 -43.10
C PHE A 472 -2.60 -18.99 -41.79
N THR A 473 -1.42 -19.42 -41.31
CA THR A 473 -0.83 -18.92 -40.05
C THR A 473 -0.57 -17.42 -40.14
N ARG A 474 -0.05 -16.93 -41.27
CA ARG A 474 0.25 -15.50 -41.48
C ARG A 474 -1.01 -14.63 -41.50
N VAL A 475 -2.01 -15.03 -42.30
CA VAL A 475 -3.29 -14.31 -42.37
C VAL A 475 -4.00 -14.32 -41.02
N MET A 476 -3.98 -15.46 -40.33
CA MET A 476 -4.54 -15.57 -38.99
C MET A 476 -3.82 -14.65 -37.99
N ALA A 477 -2.49 -14.55 -38.05
CA ALA A 477 -1.72 -13.67 -37.18
C ALA A 477 -2.04 -12.19 -37.41
N ALA A 478 -2.13 -11.75 -38.67
CA ALA A 478 -2.58 -10.41 -39.02
C ALA A 478 -4.02 -10.14 -38.57
N SER A 479 -4.92 -11.12 -38.75
CA SER A 479 -6.32 -11.01 -38.33
C SER A 479 -6.46 -10.83 -36.81
N VAL A 480 -5.66 -11.54 -36.02
CA VAL A 480 -5.62 -11.34 -34.55
C VAL A 480 -5.04 -9.97 -34.21
N GLY A 481 -4.02 -9.50 -34.92
CA GLY A 481 -3.50 -8.14 -34.77
C GLY A 481 -4.60 -7.08 -34.90
N LEU A 482 -5.44 -7.19 -35.94
CA LEU A 482 -6.60 -6.30 -36.13
C LEU A 482 -7.60 -6.37 -34.96
N VAL A 483 -7.90 -7.57 -34.45
CA VAL A 483 -8.80 -7.73 -33.30
C VAL A 483 -8.21 -7.16 -32.00
N LEU A 484 -6.88 -7.18 -31.86
CA LEU A 484 -6.17 -6.57 -30.73
C LEU A 484 -6.02 -5.05 -30.85
N GLY A 485 -6.50 -4.45 -31.94
CA GLY A 485 -6.48 -3.02 -32.15
C GLY A 485 -5.27 -2.52 -32.93
N LEU A 486 -4.51 -3.39 -33.60
CA LEU A 486 -3.54 -2.94 -34.60
C LEU A 486 -4.25 -2.56 -35.89
N THR A 487 -3.62 -1.70 -36.68
CA THR A 487 -4.10 -1.26 -38.00
C THR A 487 -3.04 -1.52 -39.07
N ASN A 488 -3.39 -1.27 -40.34
CA ASN A 488 -2.44 -1.43 -41.43
C ASN A 488 -1.31 -0.39 -41.31
N GLY A 489 -0.06 -0.84 -41.22
CA GLY A 489 1.12 0.03 -41.20
C GLY A 489 1.70 0.17 -42.61
N GLY A 490 1.07 0.99 -43.47
CA GLY A 490 1.48 1.15 -44.87
C GLY A 490 2.92 1.67 -45.05
N ASP A 491 3.42 2.41 -44.06
CA ASP A 491 4.77 2.96 -44.00
C ASP A 491 5.83 1.96 -43.50
N LEU A 492 5.43 0.81 -42.97
CA LEU A 492 6.33 -0.22 -42.47
C LEU A 492 7.07 -0.95 -43.61
N SER A 493 8.04 -1.79 -43.26
CA SER A 493 8.68 -2.68 -44.24
C SER A 493 7.73 -3.79 -44.70
N THR A 494 7.87 -4.27 -45.93
CA THR A 494 7.09 -5.43 -46.46
C THR A 494 7.39 -6.74 -45.73
N SER A 495 8.39 -6.73 -44.84
CA SER A 495 8.67 -7.81 -43.89
C SER A 495 7.74 -7.83 -42.68
N GLU A 496 7.02 -6.74 -42.41
CA GLU A 496 6.15 -6.61 -41.23
C GLU A 496 4.78 -7.26 -41.44
N LEU A 497 4.29 -7.93 -40.39
CA LEU A 497 3.02 -8.68 -40.45
C LEU A 497 1.80 -7.79 -40.72
N MET A 498 1.81 -6.57 -40.17
CA MET A 498 0.70 -5.61 -40.27
C MET A 498 0.83 -4.69 -41.49
N LYS A 499 1.79 -4.94 -42.38
CA LYS A 499 1.82 -4.30 -43.70
C LYS A 499 1.04 -5.14 -44.70
N PHE A 500 -0.10 -4.61 -45.09
CA PHE A 500 -0.97 -5.21 -46.09
C PHE A 500 -0.56 -4.69 -47.48
N ASP A 501 0.25 -5.48 -48.19
CA ASP A 501 0.64 -5.20 -49.59
C ASP A 501 -0.40 -5.68 -50.60
#